data_AF-A0A1Y5RHK5-F1
#
_entry.id   AF-A0A1Y5RHK5-F1
#
_cell.length_a   1.000
_cell.length_b   1.000
_cell.length_c   1.000
_cell.angle_alpha   90.00
_cell.angle_beta   90.00
_cell.angle_gamma   90.00
#
_symmetry.space_group_name_H-M   'P 1'
#
loop_
_entity.id
_entity.type
_entity.pdbx_description
1 polymer ?
#
loop_
_entity_poly.entity_id
_entity_poly.type
_entity_poly.pdbx_seq_one_letter_code
_entity_poly.pdbx_strand_id
1 'polypeptide(L)' 'MSWTTALTHWPQLLEQLAADFPQLEAAALKRFRGDRDKMEIYLADAHHLTRAEARETLNDWLMYRAPVAASQIAA' A
#
# COMPACT_ATOMS: atom_id res chain seq x y z
N MET A 1 -7.50 7.53 0.87
CA MET A 1 -7.51 7.63 -0.61
C MET A 1 -8.25 6.42 -1.20
N SER A 2 -8.88 6.52 -2.37
CA SER A 2 -9.48 5.33 -3.02
C SER A 2 -8.39 4.40 -3.57
N TRP A 3 -8.66 3.09 -3.66
CA TRP A 3 -7.70 2.13 -4.25
C TRP A 3 -7.35 2.50 -5.70
N THR A 4 -8.33 2.92 -6.50
CA THR A 4 -8.12 3.36 -7.88
C THR A 4 -7.16 4.55 -7.97
N THR A 5 -7.28 5.51 -7.06
CA THR A 5 -6.34 6.63 -6.94
C THR A 5 -4.96 6.15 -6.44
N ALA A 6 -4.87 5.11 -5.62
CA ALA A 6 -3.58 4.51 -5.25
C ALA A 6 -2.84 3.93 -6.47
N LEU A 7 -3.57 3.36 -7.41
CA LEU A 7 -2.96 2.77 -8.62
C LEU A 7 -2.30 3.80 -9.55
N THR A 8 -2.74 5.07 -9.52
CA THR A 8 -2.12 6.16 -10.31
C THR A 8 -0.78 6.59 -9.73
N HIS A 9 -0.61 6.50 -8.41
CA HIS A 9 0.62 6.85 -7.69
C HIS A 9 1.42 5.61 -7.23
N TRP A 10 1.08 4.44 -7.77
CA TRP A 10 1.58 3.15 -7.30
C TRP A 10 3.10 3.05 -7.19
N PRO A 11 3.91 3.56 -8.14
CA PRO A 11 5.36 3.48 -8.02
C PRO A 11 5.89 4.18 -6.76
N GLN A 12 5.41 5.41 -6.47
CA GLN A 12 5.83 6.16 -5.28
C GLN A 12 5.33 5.51 -3.99
N LEU A 13 4.07 5.08 -3.99
CA LEU A 13 3.47 4.42 -2.83
C LEU A 13 4.17 3.10 -2.51
N LEU A 14 4.64 2.36 -3.51
CA LEU A 14 5.32 1.09 -3.29
C LEU A 14 6.66 1.27 -2.57
N GLU A 15 7.43 2.30 -2.92
CA GLU A 15 8.68 2.62 -2.24
C GLU A 15 8.43 3.02 -0.78
N GLN A 16 7.39 3.81 -0.54
CA GLN A 16 6.98 4.19 0.82
C GLN A 16 6.48 2.98 1.61
N LEU A 17 5.68 2.10 0.99
CA LEU A 17 5.15 0.91 1.62
C LEU A 17 6.28 -0.05 2.02
N ALA A 18 7.26 -0.27 1.14
CA ALA A 18 8.43 -1.10 1.48
C ALA A 18 9.32 -0.46 2.56
N ALA A 19 9.34 0.87 2.66
CA ALA A 19 10.07 1.58 3.71
C ALA A 19 9.35 1.52 5.07
N ASP A 20 8.03 1.69 5.08
CA ASP A 20 7.21 1.64 6.30
C ASP A 20 7.02 0.21 6.83
N PHE A 21 7.00 -0.78 5.92
CA PHE A 21 6.79 -2.19 6.22
C PHE A 21 7.97 -3.02 5.69
N PRO A 22 9.10 -3.08 6.42
CA PRO A 22 10.32 -3.72 5.95
C PRO A 22 10.23 -5.24 5.79
N GLN A 23 9.19 -5.89 6.34
CA GLN A 23 8.89 -7.30 6.06
C GLN A 23 8.32 -7.53 4.65
N LEU A 24 7.90 -6.48 3.94
CA LEU A 24 7.35 -6.57 2.60
C LEU A 24 8.46 -6.41 1.54
N GLU A 25 8.57 -7.38 0.64
CA GLU A 25 9.50 -7.30 -0.46
C GLU A 25 8.94 -6.43 -1.59
N ALA A 26 9.68 -5.38 -1.97
CA ALA A 26 9.30 -4.48 -3.07
C ALA A 26 9.04 -5.23 -4.38
N ALA A 27 9.76 -6.33 -4.65
CA ALA A 27 9.53 -7.16 -5.83
C ALA A 27 8.18 -7.89 -5.80
N ALA A 28 7.73 -8.34 -4.62
CA ALA A 28 6.41 -8.94 -4.44
C ALA A 28 5.30 -7.89 -4.60
N LEU A 29 5.44 -6.74 -3.95
CA LEU A 29 4.52 -5.60 -4.06
C LEU A 29 4.31 -5.14 -5.51
N LYS A 30 5.37 -5.17 -6.34
CA LYS A 30 5.28 -4.82 -7.77
C LYS A 30 4.38 -5.78 -8.53
N ARG A 31 4.42 -7.08 -8.20
CA ARG A 31 3.61 -8.13 -8.84
C ARG A 31 2.13 -8.04 -8.44
N PHE A 32 1.83 -7.52 -7.27
CA PHE A 32 0.45 -7.39 -6.76
C PHE A 32 -0.23 -6.08 -7.20
N ARG A 33 0.41 -5.27 -8.05
CA ARG A 33 -0.19 -4.04 -8.56
C ARG A 33 -1.57 -4.31 -9.16
N GLY A 34 -2.58 -3.59 -8.69
CA GLY A 34 -3.96 -3.73 -9.14
C GLY A 34 -4.76 -4.82 -8.43
N ASP A 35 -4.10 -5.75 -7.73
CA ASP A 35 -4.71 -6.84 -6.99
C ASP A 35 -4.67 -6.54 -5.49
N ARG A 36 -5.67 -5.77 -5.04
CA ARG A 36 -5.80 -5.37 -3.64
C ARG A 36 -5.86 -6.56 -2.70
N ASP A 37 -6.49 -7.64 -3.13
CA ASP A 37 -6.69 -8.81 -2.29
C ASP A 37 -5.36 -9.52 -1.97
N LYS A 38 -4.52 -9.68 -3.00
CA LYS A 38 -3.16 -10.21 -2.81
C LYS A 38 -2.31 -9.33 -1.90
N MET A 39 -2.47 -8.01 -1.98
CA MET A 39 -1.77 -7.09 -1.08
C MET A 39 -2.21 -7.29 0.38
N GLU A 40 -3.51 -7.41 0.63
CA GLU A 40 -4.05 -7.66 1.97
C GLU A 40 -3.61 -9.01 2.53
N ILE A 41 -3.61 -10.07 1.69
CA ILE A 41 -3.12 -11.40 2.08
C ILE A 41 -1.63 -11.36 2.40
N TYR A 42 -0.82 -10.70 1.57
CA TYR A 42 0.62 -10.62 1.78
C TYR A 42 0.97 -9.82 3.03
N LEU A 43 0.29 -8.69 3.27
CA LEU A 43 0.44 -7.90 4.47
C LEU A 43 0.03 -8.69 5.72
N ALA A 44 -1.06 -9.47 5.62
CA ALA A 44 -1.51 -10.33 6.70
C ALA A 44 -0.45 -11.37 7.09
N ASP A 45 0.09 -12.08 6.10
CA ASP A 45 1.12 -13.10 6.30
C ASP A 45 2.41 -12.50 6.90
N ALA A 46 2.92 -11.43 6.30
CA ALA A 46 4.18 -10.81 6.69
C ALA A 46 4.18 -10.19 8.10
N HIS A 47 3.01 -9.81 8.61
CA HIS A 47 2.86 -9.14 9.91
C HIS A 47 2.05 -9.95 10.93
N HIS A 48 1.73 -11.21 10.63
CA HIS A 48 0.89 -12.07 11.48
C HIS A 48 -0.47 -11.44 11.85
N LEU A 49 -1.05 -10.71 10.90
CA LEU A 49 -2.37 -10.10 11.05
C LEU A 49 -3.45 -11.05 10.52
N THR A 50 -4.68 -10.88 10.99
CA THR A 50 -5.84 -11.38 10.25
C THR A 50 -6.01 -10.59 8.95
N ARG A 51 -6.70 -11.18 7.97
CA ARG A 51 -7.03 -10.47 6.71
C ARG A 51 -7.86 -9.20 6.96
N ALA A 52 -8.68 -9.18 8.01
CA ALA A 52 -9.45 -8.00 8.38
C ALA A 52 -8.54 -6.88 8.89
N GLU A 53 -7.61 -7.20 9.79
CA GLU A 53 -6.62 -6.23 10.29
C GLU A 53 -5.72 -5.71 9.17
N ALA A 54 -5.22 -6.59 8.29
CA ALA A 54 -4.41 -6.17 7.14
C ALA A 54 -5.17 -5.21 6.19
N ARG A 55 -6.47 -5.46 5.99
CA ARG A 55 -7.33 -4.55 5.22
C ARG A 55 -7.43 -3.17 5.87
N GLU A 56 -7.67 -3.14 7.18
CA GLU A 56 -7.77 -1.89 7.94
C GLU A 56 -6.43 -1.15 7.95
N THR A 57 -5.31 -1.86 8.18
CA THR A 57 -3.96 -1.29 8.10
C THR A 57 -3.67 -0.69 6.73
N LEU A 58 -3.98 -1.41 5.65
CA LEU A 58 -3.78 -0.90 4.29
C LEU A 58 -4.67 0.32 4.00
N ASN A 59 -5.92 0.31 4.46
CA ASN A 59 -6.83 1.44 4.32
C ASN A 59 -6.32 2.68 5.08
N ASP A 60 -5.94 2.52 6.34
CA ASP A 60 -5.44 3.59 7.19
C ASP A 60 -4.16 4.20 6.61
N TRP A 61 -3.22 3.34 6.20
CA TRP A 61 -1.98 3.77 5.56
C TRP A 61 -2.24 4.57 4.27
N LEU A 62 -3.16 4.10 3.41
CA LEU A 62 -3.57 4.82 2.20
C LEU A 62 -4.32 6.13 2.49
N MET A 63 -5.00 6.24 3.63
CA MET A 63 -5.61 7.50 4.08
C MET A 63 -4.55 8.48 4.58
N TYR A 64 -3.59 8.01 5.36
CA TYR A 64 -2.47 8.82 5.85
C TYR A 64 -1.55 9.34 4.73
N ARG A 65 -1.33 8.54 3.68
CA ARG A 65 -0.50 8.91 2.52
C ARG A 65 -1.24 9.74 1.45
N ALA A 66 -2.57 9.83 1.51
CA ALA A 66 -3.40 10.61 0.57
C ALA A 66 -2.98 12.09 0.38
N PRO A 67 -2.67 12.87 1.44
CA PRO A 67 -2.26 14.27 1.27
C PRO A 67 -0.89 14.47 0.63
N VAL A 68 0.00 13.46 0.67
CA VAL A 68 1.37 13.55 0.12
C VAL A 68 1.38 13.35 -1.40
N ALA A 69 0.56 12.42 -1.91
CA ALA A 69 0.46 12.15 -3.35
C ALA A 69 -0.22 13.29 -4.14
N ALA A 70 -1.19 13.98 -3.53
CA ALA A 70 -1.88 15.11 -4.15
C ALA A 70 -1.04 16.41 -4.17
N SER A 71 -0.15 16.60 -3.19
CA SER A 71 0.66 17.83 -3.06
C SER A 71 1.91 17.85 -3.95
N GLN A 72 2.33 16.71 -4.49
CA GLN A 72 3.51 16.60 -5.39
C GLN A 72 3.22 16.97 -6.85
N ILE A 73 1.96 17.31 -7.20
CA ILE A 73 1.56 17.70 -8.57
C ILE A 73 1.52 19.23 -8.74
N ALA A 74 1.68 19.99 -7.66
CA ALA A 74 1.57 21.45 -7.64
C ALA A 74 2.92 22.18 -7.55
N ALA A 75 4.05 21.50 -7.80
CA ALA A 75 5.40 22.06 -7.78
C ALA A 75 6.11 21.86 -9.11
#